data_AF-A0A4R7JNW8-F1
#
_entry.id   AF-A0A4R7JNW8-F1
#
_cell.length_a   1.000
_cell.length_b   1.000
_cell.length_c   1.000
_cell.angle_alpha   90.00
_cell.angle_beta   90.00
_cell.angle_gamma   90.00
#
_symmetry.space_group_name_H-M   'P 1'
#
loop_
_entity.id
_entity.type
_entity.pdbx_description
1 polymer ?
#
loop_
_entity_poly.entity_id
_entity_poly.type
_entity_poly.pdbx_seq_one_letter_code
_entity_poly.pdbx_strand_id
1 'polypeptide(L)'
;MTLASANGRCRAADRRERVRPGDTVRRPRKHRDPRFGAAPSGNPRGVTSTTTSQQELFRFLEDRFACAQACTECARACALRASLVDPDGTENQELVRRRGIMCAEVCDATCRVLSEQNQVDEGAIRAQLEWCRQVCLESAHVFDGHPGAEESAKACRDCARACGEFLATLR
;
A
#
# COMPACT_ATOMS: atom_id res chain seq x y z
N MET A 1 25.77 14.95 -46.53
CA MET A 1 25.75 15.50 -45.15
C MET A 1 25.83 14.34 -44.18
N THR A 2 27.03 14.15 -43.64
CA THR A 2 27.37 13.28 -42.51
C THR A 2 26.80 13.89 -41.23
N LEU A 3 26.35 13.07 -40.27
CA LEU A 3 26.37 13.26 -38.81
C LEU A 3 25.68 12.02 -38.18
N ALA A 4 26.44 11.00 -37.77
CA ALA A 4 27.04 10.83 -36.44
C ALA A 4 26.05 10.31 -35.39
N SER A 5 26.02 8.98 -35.25
CA SER A 5 25.34 8.24 -34.19
C SER A 5 26.24 8.16 -32.95
N ALA A 6 25.81 8.74 -31.83
CA ALA A 6 26.55 8.79 -30.58
C ALA A 6 26.24 7.55 -29.71
N ASN A 7 27.11 6.55 -29.77
CA ASN A 7 27.11 5.39 -28.88
C ASN A 7 27.86 5.71 -27.58
N GLY A 8 27.12 6.01 -26.50
CA GLY A 8 27.65 6.17 -25.15
C GLY A 8 27.94 4.83 -24.49
N ARG A 9 29.22 4.44 -24.41
CA ARG A 9 29.69 3.29 -23.61
C ARG A 9 30.12 3.75 -22.22
N CYS A 10 29.30 3.49 -21.20
CA CYS A 10 29.70 3.56 -19.81
C CYS A 10 30.67 2.42 -19.48
N ARG A 11 31.92 2.77 -19.15
CA ARG A 11 32.91 1.87 -18.53
C ARG A 11 32.68 1.85 -17.03
N ALA A 12 32.23 0.72 -16.48
CA ALA A 12 32.32 0.43 -15.06
C ALA A 12 33.45 -0.57 -14.82
N ALA A 13 34.44 -0.15 -14.04
CA ALA A 13 35.62 -0.90 -13.69
C ALA A 13 35.29 -1.99 -12.66
N ASP A 14 35.53 -3.25 -13.03
CA ASP A 14 35.51 -4.42 -12.15
C ASP A 14 36.78 -4.40 -11.28
N ARG A 15 36.66 -3.99 -10.02
CA ARG A 15 37.75 -4.01 -9.03
C ARG A 15 37.46 -5.13 -8.02
N ARG A 16 37.88 -6.34 -8.39
CA ARG A 16 37.88 -7.52 -7.51
C ARG A 16 38.97 -7.40 -6.45
N GLU A 17 38.56 -7.13 -5.22
CA GLU A 17 39.40 -7.12 -4.02
C GLU A 17 39.84 -8.57 -3.67
N ARG A 18 41.13 -8.86 -3.74
CA ARG A 18 41.74 -10.13 -3.28
C ARG A 18 42.06 -10.03 -1.79
N VAL A 19 41.41 -10.83 -0.96
CA VAL A 19 41.77 -11.00 0.46
C VAL A 19 42.83 -12.11 0.59
N ARG A 20 43.98 -11.80 1.21
CA ARG A 20 45.02 -12.76 1.59
C ARG A 20 44.81 -13.22 3.05
N PRO A 21 44.95 -14.51 3.38
CA PRO A 21 44.84 -14.97 4.75
C PRO A 21 46.21 -15.06 5.42
N GLY A 22 46.34 -14.51 6.61
CA GLY A 22 47.48 -14.78 7.49
C GLY A 22 47.76 -13.63 8.45
N ASP A 23 47.24 -13.73 9.67
CA ASP A 23 47.85 -13.14 10.85
C ASP A 23 47.47 -13.94 12.09
N THR A 24 48.49 -14.48 12.75
CA THR A 24 48.42 -15.30 13.95
C THR A 24 48.33 -14.41 15.19
N VAL A 25 47.15 -14.37 15.83
CA VAL A 25 46.95 -13.60 17.07
C VAL A 25 47.42 -14.41 18.30
N ARG A 26 48.36 -13.85 19.05
CA ARG A 26 48.90 -14.38 20.30
C ARG A 26 48.03 -13.97 21.51
N ARG A 27 47.76 -14.95 22.39
CA ARG A 27 46.87 -14.92 23.58
C ARG A 27 47.29 -13.94 24.70
N PRO A 28 46.34 -13.61 25.60
CA PRO A 28 46.62 -13.84 27.03
C PRO A 28 45.48 -14.53 27.82
N ARG A 29 45.82 -14.88 29.05
CA ARG A 29 45.25 -15.92 29.93
C ARG A 29 43.91 -15.53 30.55
N LYS A 30 42.94 -16.45 30.60
CA LYS A 30 41.68 -16.28 31.34
C LYS A 30 41.91 -16.52 32.84
N HIS A 31 41.84 -15.45 33.62
CA HIS A 31 41.65 -15.53 35.07
C HIS A 31 40.16 -15.81 35.33
N ARG A 32 39.87 -16.81 36.16
CA ARG A 32 38.52 -17.10 36.68
C ARG A 32 38.12 -16.01 37.68
N ASP A 33 36.84 -15.64 37.68
CA ASP A 33 36.13 -15.37 38.94
C ASP A 33 34.63 -15.75 38.88
N PRO A 34 34.04 -16.25 39.97
CA PRO A 34 32.71 -16.86 39.99
C PRO A 34 31.70 -15.96 40.73
N ARG A 35 30.69 -15.42 40.05
CA ARG A 35 29.48 -14.89 40.72
C ARG A 35 28.25 -15.16 39.86
N PHE A 36 27.61 -16.31 40.09
CA PHE A 36 26.20 -16.49 39.79
C PHE A 36 25.40 -15.58 40.73
N GLY A 37 24.95 -14.44 40.21
CA GLY A 37 23.90 -13.62 40.82
C GLY A 37 22.60 -13.92 40.09
N ALA A 38 21.59 -14.37 40.83
CA ALA A 38 20.25 -14.64 40.32
C ALA A 38 19.65 -13.40 39.63
N ALA A 39 19.03 -13.60 38.47
CA ALA A 39 18.26 -12.57 37.79
C ALA A 39 16.95 -12.32 38.56
N PRO A 40 16.61 -11.07 38.94
CA PRO A 40 15.27 -10.78 39.43
C PRO A 40 14.28 -10.88 38.26
N SER A 41 13.37 -11.86 38.33
CA SER A 41 12.18 -11.92 37.48
C SER A 41 11.21 -10.82 37.91
N GLY A 42 11.41 -9.61 37.41
CA GLY A 42 10.49 -8.50 37.56
C GLY A 42 10.38 -7.78 36.24
N ASN A 43 9.32 -8.04 35.48
CA ASN A 43 9.04 -7.26 34.28
C ASN A 43 8.59 -5.85 34.73
N PRO A 44 9.24 -4.75 34.30
CA PRO A 44 8.88 -3.41 34.74
C PRO A 44 7.45 -3.05 34.30
N ARG A 45 6.72 -2.37 35.18
CA ARG A 45 5.30 -1.95 35.02
C ARG A 45 5.04 -0.91 33.90
N GLY A 46 5.95 -0.77 32.93
CA GLY A 46 5.80 0.08 31.75
C GLY A 46 5.61 -0.68 30.43
N VAL A 47 5.70 -2.02 30.44
CA VAL A 47 5.55 -2.82 29.22
C VAL A 47 4.10 -2.82 28.72
N THR A 48 3.11 -2.88 29.62
CA THR A 48 1.70 -3.02 29.23
C THR A 48 1.17 -1.84 28.40
N SER A 49 1.46 -0.60 28.81
CA SER A 49 1.02 0.60 28.07
C SER A 49 1.71 0.76 26.72
N THR A 50 2.96 0.30 26.60
CA THR A 50 3.72 0.32 25.33
C THR A 50 3.26 -0.77 24.37
N THR A 51 2.82 -1.92 24.91
CA THR A 51 2.27 -3.01 24.10
C THR A 51 0.91 -2.64 23.50
N THR A 52 0.03 -2.00 24.27
CA THR A 52 -1.28 -1.54 23.75
C THR A 52 -1.11 -0.49 22.65
N SER A 53 -0.24 0.51 22.84
CA SER A 53 0.02 1.53 21.80
C SER A 53 0.67 0.95 20.53
N GLN A 54 1.52 -0.06 20.66
CA GLN A 54 2.05 -0.78 19.50
C GLN A 54 0.97 -1.59 18.77
N GLN A 55 0.09 -2.28 19.51
CA GLN A 55 -1.01 -3.04 18.90
C GLN A 55 -1.98 -2.13 18.16
N GLU A 56 -2.30 -0.96 18.71
CA GLU A 56 -3.13 0.06 18.05
C GLU A 56 -2.46 0.60 16.77
N LEU A 57 -1.16 0.86 16.81
CA LEU A 57 -0.40 1.30 15.64
C LEU A 57 -0.37 0.22 14.55
N PHE A 58 -0.14 -1.05 14.91
CA PHE A 58 -0.16 -2.14 13.93
C PHE A 58 -1.53 -2.31 13.30
N ARG A 59 -2.62 -2.26 14.10
CA ARG A 59 -3.99 -2.30 13.58
C ARG A 59 -4.23 -1.15 12.59
N PHE A 60 -3.85 0.07 12.95
CA PHE A 60 -3.97 1.22 12.06
C PHE A 60 -3.23 1.02 10.73
N LEU A 61 -2.01 0.50 10.77
CA LEU A 61 -1.22 0.23 9.56
C LEU A 61 -1.80 -0.92 8.73
N GLU A 62 -2.30 -1.97 9.36
CA GLU A 62 -3.01 -3.08 8.70
C GLU A 62 -4.27 -2.59 7.99
N ASP A 63 -5.08 -1.78 8.67
CA ASP A 63 -6.34 -1.24 8.12
C ASP A 63 -6.05 -0.27 6.97
N ARG A 64 -5.01 0.57 7.09
CA ARG A 64 -4.52 1.44 6.03
C ARG A 64 -4.08 0.64 4.80
N PHE A 65 -3.29 -0.42 5.00
CA PHE A 65 -2.82 -1.28 3.92
C PHE A 65 -3.98 -2.02 3.24
N ALA A 66 -4.92 -2.56 4.02
CA ALA A 66 -6.11 -3.23 3.49
C ALA A 66 -6.95 -2.28 2.64
N CYS A 67 -7.12 -1.03 3.07
CA CYS A 67 -7.82 0.00 2.30
C CYS A 67 -7.08 0.34 0.99
N ALA A 68 -5.77 0.54 1.03
CA ALA A 68 -4.97 0.82 -0.17
C ALA A 68 -5.01 -0.35 -1.17
N GLN A 69 -4.93 -1.59 -0.69
CA GLN A 69 -5.05 -2.79 -1.52
C GLN A 69 -6.42 -2.86 -2.20
N ALA A 70 -7.51 -2.68 -1.43
CA ALA A 70 -8.86 -2.69 -1.98
C ALA A 70 -9.06 -1.59 -3.04
N CYS A 71 -8.48 -0.40 -2.82
CA CYS A 71 -8.47 0.67 -3.82
C CYS A 71 -7.73 0.25 -5.09
N THR A 72 -6.56 -0.38 -4.99
CA THR A 72 -5.80 -0.87 -6.15
C THR A 72 -6.60 -1.88 -6.96
N GLU A 73 -7.22 -2.85 -6.29
CA GLU A 73 -8.02 -3.91 -6.92
C GLU A 73 -9.26 -3.33 -7.60
N CYS A 74 -9.95 -2.41 -6.92
CA CYS A 74 -11.11 -1.69 -7.46
C CYS A 74 -10.74 -0.86 -8.69
N ALA A 75 -9.63 -0.11 -8.63
CA ALA A 75 -9.17 0.71 -9.74
C ALA A 75 -8.94 -0.13 -11.00
N ARG A 76 -8.25 -1.27 -10.85
CA ARG A 76 -7.99 -2.21 -11.95
C ARG A 76 -9.28 -2.80 -12.51
N ALA A 77 -10.20 -3.23 -11.65
CA ALA A 77 -11.47 -3.82 -12.08
C ALA A 77 -12.37 -2.80 -12.81
N CYS A 78 -12.37 -1.54 -12.37
CA CYS A 78 -13.14 -0.47 -12.99
C CYS A 78 -12.54 0.01 -14.32
N ALA A 79 -11.21 0.10 -14.40
CA ALA A 79 -10.51 0.43 -15.64
C ALA A 79 -10.75 -0.66 -16.71
N LEU A 80 -10.63 -1.94 -16.32
CA LEU A 80 -10.97 -3.05 -17.20
C LEU A 80 -12.43 -2.96 -17.65
N ARG A 81 -13.37 -2.69 -16.72
CA ARG A 81 -14.77 -2.56 -17.08
C ARG A 81 -14.99 -1.48 -18.14
N ALA A 82 -14.42 -0.30 -17.94
CA ALA A 82 -14.54 0.81 -18.88
C ALA A 82 -13.97 0.48 -20.27
N SER A 83 -12.89 -0.30 -20.34
CA SER A 83 -12.28 -0.71 -21.62
C SER A 83 -13.10 -1.71 -22.43
N LEU A 84 -14.00 -2.45 -21.78
CA LEU A 84 -14.82 -3.49 -22.40
C LEU A 84 -16.16 -2.97 -22.93
N VAL A 85 -16.47 -1.69 -22.70
CA VAL A 85 -17.70 -1.07 -23.17
C VAL A 85 -17.46 -0.38 -24.52
N ASP A 86 -18.40 -0.58 -25.46
CA ASP A 86 -18.38 0.05 -26.78
C ASP A 86 -18.46 1.58 -26.69
N PRO A 87 -17.53 2.35 -27.28
CA PRO A 87 -17.61 3.81 -27.32
C PRO A 87 -18.83 4.35 -28.05
N ASP A 88 -19.41 3.61 -29.00
CA ASP A 88 -20.63 3.98 -29.73
C ASP A 88 -21.88 3.27 -29.18
N GLY A 89 -21.79 2.82 -27.91
CA GLY A 89 -22.83 2.08 -27.20
C GLY A 89 -24.08 2.88 -26.85
N THR A 90 -25.05 2.20 -26.22
CA THR A 90 -26.25 2.87 -25.69
C THR A 90 -25.93 3.85 -24.56
N GLU A 91 -26.84 4.75 -24.22
CA GLU A 91 -26.67 5.69 -23.10
C GLU A 91 -26.31 4.97 -21.77
N ASN A 92 -26.90 3.79 -21.52
CA ASN A 92 -26.56 2.98 -20.35
C ASN A 92 -25.11 2.44 -20.42
N GLN A 93 -24.64 2.04 -21.60
CA GLN A 93 -23.25 1.62 -21.79
C GLN A 93 -22.29 2.80 -21.57
N GLU A 94 -22.60 3.96 -22.15
CA GLU A 94 -21.81 5.17 -21.92
C GLU A 94 -21.74 5.53 -20.42
N LEU A 95 -22.85 5.42 -19.69
CA LEU A 95 -22.88 5.61 -18.24
C LEU A 95 -21.95 4.64 -17.51
N VAL A 96 -22.01 3.34 -17.82
CA VAL A 96 -21.12 2.30 -17.25
C VAL A 96 -19.65 2.64 -17.52
N ARG A 97 -19.32 3.07 -18.75
CA ARG A 97 -17.95 3.44 -19.13
C ARG A 97 -17.46 4.64 -18.35
N ARG A 98 -18.23 5.74 -18.33
CA ARG A 98 -17.88 6.97 -17.58
C ARG A 98 -17.72 6.68 -16.09
N ARG A 99 -18.58 5.83 -15.54
CA ARG A 99 -18.53 5.42 -14.14
C ARG A 99 -17.31 4.58 -13.81
N GLY A 100 -16.93 3.65 -14.70
CA GLY A 100 -15.69 2.88 -14.57
C GLY A 100 -14.43 3.74 -14.61
N ILE A 101 -14.37 4.75 -15.49
CA ILE A 101 -13.25 5.69 -15.55
C ILE A 101 -13.14 6.49 -14.24
N MET A 102 -14.24 7.11 -13.81
CA MET A 102 -14.28 7.91 -12.59
C MET A 102 -13.88 7.09 -11.34
N CYS A 103 -14.40 5.87 -11.22
CA CYS A 103 -14.07 4.99 -10.10
C CYS A 103 -12.60 4.55 -10.14
N ALA A 104 -12.06 4.28 -11.33
CA ALA A 104 -10.66 3.91 -11.47
C ALA A 104 -9.73 5.05 -11.03
N GLU A 105 -10.00 6.27 -11.46
CA GLU A 105 -9.18 7.45 -11.14
C GLU A 105 -9.21 7.77 -9.65
N VAL A 106 -10.39 7.79 -9.01
CA VAL A 106 -10.47 8.10 -7.58
C VAL A 106 -9.81 7.02 -6.73
N CYS A 107 -9.95 5.74 -7.09
CA CYS A 107 -9.33 4.65 -6.36
C CYS A 107 -7.81 4.66 -6.52
N ASP A 108 -7.27 4.97 -7.70
CA ASP A 108 -5.81 5.12 -7.91
C ASP A 108 -5.26 6.27 -7.07
N ALA A 109 -5.91 7.44 -7.11
CA ALA A 109 -5.51 8.60 -6.32
C ALA A 109 -5.55 8.30 -4.81
N THR A 110 -6.60 7.63 -4.34
CA THR A 110 -6.75 7.24 -2.93
C THR A 110 -5.67 6.26 -2.52
N CYS A 111 -5.39 5.23 -3.32
CA CYS A 111 -4.33 4.27 -3.03
C CYS A 111 -2.96 4.96 -2.88
N ARG A 112 -2.64 5.93 -3.75
CA ARG A 112 -1.38 6.70 -3.66
C ARG A 112 -1.29 7.51 -2.37
N VAL A 113 -2.35 8.25 -2.03
CA VAL A 113 -2.43 9.01 -0.76
C VAL A 113 -2.19 8.07 0.43
N LEU A 114 -2.85 6.91 0.42
CA LEU A 114 -2.70 5.90 1.46
C LEU A 114 -1.34 5.19 1.44
N SER A 115 -0.60 5.16 0.34
CA SER A 115 0.68 4.43 0.26
C SER A 115 1.89 5.33 0.50
N GLU A 116 1.85 6.57 0.02
CA GLU A 116 3.04 7.43 -0.09
C GLU A 116 3.25 8.34 1.12
N GLN A 117 2.21 8.62 1.90
CA GLN A 117 2.24 9.79 2.76
C GLN A 117 2.11 9.46 4.25
N ASN A 118 3.22 9.61 4.98
CA ASN A 118 3.25 9.51 6.45
C ASN A 118 2.94 10.85 7.16
N GLN A 119 2.69 11.93 6.42
CA GLN A 119 2.50 13.30 6.95
C GLN A 119 1.33 14.08 6.31
N VAL A 120 0.31 13.41 5.77
CA VAL A 120 -0.88 14.12 5.30
C VAL A 120 -1.79 14.43 6.46
N ASP A 121 -2.40 15.61 6.39
CA ASP A 121 -3.49 16.04 7.24
C ASP A 121 -4.63 14.98 7.28
N GLU A 122 -4.99 14.51 8.47
CA GLU A 122 -6.08 13.53 8.63
C GLU A 122 -7.41 14.05 8.05
N GLY A 123 -7.64 15.37 8.06
CA GLY A 123 -8.79 16.00 7.41
C GLY A 123 -8.83 15.74 5.90
N ALA A 124 -7.71 15.92 5.21
CA ALA A 124 -7.59 15.63 3.78
C ALA A 124 -7.75 14.13 3.47
N ILE A 125 -7.17 13.23 4.28
CA ILE A 125 -7.36 11.77 4.13
C ILE A 125 -8.84 11.41 4.29
N ARG A 126 -9.49 11.96 5.32
CA ARG A 126 -10.92 11.74 5.57
C ARG A 126 -11.77 12.16 4.38
N ALA A 127 -11.57 13.38 3.86
CA ALA A 127 -12.29 13.88 2.69
C ALA A 127 -12.07 12.99 1.45
N GLN A 128 -10.83 12.55 1.21
CA GLN A 128 -10.48 11.67 0.09
C GLN A 128 -11.18 10.30 0.20
N LEU A 129 -11.19 9.69 1.40
CA LEU A 129 -11.82 8.40 1.63
C LEU A 129 -13.35 8.46 1.56
N GLU A 130 -13.97 9.54 2.08
CA GLU A 130 -15.41 9.76 1.99
C GLU A 130 -15.85 9.86 0.53
N TRP A 131 -15.12 10.65 -0.28
CA TRP A 131 -15.33 10.71 -1.72
C TRP A 131 -15.16 9.33 -2.34
N CYS A 132 -14.01 8.68 -2.15
CA CYS A 132 -13.72 7.37 -2.75
C CYS A 132 -14.81 6.34 -2.44
N ARG A 133 -15.26 6.29 -1.18
CA ARG A 133 -16.36 5.43 -0.73
C ARG A 133 -17.66 5.75 -1.47
N GLN A 134 -18.04 7.01 -1.55
CA GLN A 134 -19.25 7.42 -2.27
C GLN A 134 -19.16 7.01 -3.74
N VAL A 135 -18.03 7.28 -4.40
CA VAL A 135 -17.85 6.93 -5.80
C VAL A 135 -17.90 5.42 -6.01
N CYS A 136 -17.28 4.62 -5.15
CA CYS A 136 -17.38 3.17 -5.23
C CYS A 136 -18.83 2.69 -5.14
N LEU A 137 -19.64 3.24 -4.23
CA LEU A 137 -21.03 2.82 -4.05
C LEU A 137 -21.90 3.15 -5.27
N GLU A 138 -21.82 4.37 -5.82
CA GLU A 138 -22.64 4.68 -7.00
C GLU A 138 -22.12 3.93 -8.25
N SER A 139 -20.82 3.57 -8.30
CA SER A 139 -20.29 2.72 -9.36
C SER A 139 -20.81 1.30 -9.29
N ALA A 140 -20.83 0.71 -8.08
CA ALA A 140 -21.41 -0.61 -7.86
C ALA A 140 -22.88 -0.64 -8.31
N HIS A 141 -23.66 0.39 -7.97
CA HIS A 141 -25.06 0.48 -8.35
C HIS A 141 -25.26 0.51 -9.88
N VAL A 142 -24.44 1.28 -10.61
CA VAL A 142 -24.48 1.30 -12.07
C VAL A 142 -24.07 -0.05 -12.66
N PHE A 143 -23.04 -0.70 -12.10
CA PHE A 143 -22.56 -2.00 -12.58
C PHE A 143 -23.54 -3.14 -12.32
N ASP A 144 -24.33 -3.10 -11.25
CA ASP A 144 -25.37 -4.12 -10.98
C ASP A 144 -26.42 -4.19 -12.09
N GLY A 145 -26.62 -3.10 -12.85
CA GLY A 145 -27.50 -3.05 -14.01
C GLY A 145 -26.86 -3.48 -15.34
N HIS A 146 -25.58 -3.86 -15.36
CA HIS A 146 -24.84 -4.19 -16.57
C HIS A 146 -24.36 -5.64 -16.59
N PRO A 147 -24.84 -6.47 -17.54
CA PRO A 147 -24.43 -7.87 -17.64
C PRO A 147 -22.90 -8.04 -17.73
N GLY A 148 -22.35 -8.97 -16.95
CA GLY A 148 -20.91 -9.25 -16.96
C GLY A 148 -20.07 -8.25 -16.16
N ALA A 149 -20.67 -7.31 -15.41
CA ALA A 149 -19.99 -6.37 -14.54
C ALA A 149 -19.99 -6.76 -13.04
N GLU A 150 -20.36 -8.00 -12.72
CA GLU A 150 -20.53 -8.50 -11.36
C GLU A 150 -19.22 -8.41 -10.55
N GLU A 151 -18.08 -8.70 -11.20
CA GLU A 151 -16.75 -8.60 -10.57
C GLU A 151 -16.41 -7.14 -10.21
N SER A 152 -16.64 -6.20 -11.14
CA SER A 152 -16.39 -4.78 -10.90
C SER A 152 -17.32 -4.21 -9.83
N ALA A 153 -18.60 -4.63 -9.83
CA ALA A 153 -19.56 -4.25 -8.79
C ALA A 153 -19.13 -4.76 -7.40
N LYS A 154 -18.67 -6.02 -7.33
CA LYS A 154 -18.13 -6.59 -6.10
C LYS A 154 -16.89 -5.85 -5.63
N ALA A 155 -15.93 -5.58 -6.51
CA ALA A 155 -14.70 -4.85 -6.18
C ALA A 155 -15.01 -3.44 -5.65
N CYS A 156 -15.97 -2.74 -6.25
CA CYS A 156 -16.46 -1.46 -5.76
C CYS A 156 -17.03 -1.56 -4.33
N ARG A 157 -17.88 -2.55 -4.05
CA ARG A 157 -18.44 -2.74 -2.71
C ARG A 157 -17.38 -3.10 -1.66
N ASP A 158 -16.44 -3.96 -2.02
CA ASP A 158 -15.33 -4.34 -1.15
C ASP A 158 -14.44 -3.13 -0.83
N CYS A 159 -14.16 -2.28 -1.83
CA CYS A 159 -13.42 -1.03 -1.65
C CYS A 159 -14.20 -0.02 -0.78
N ALA A 160 -15.49 0.17 -1.03
CA ALA A 160 -16.33 1.06 -0.23
C ALA A 160 -16.36 0.64 1.25
N ARG A 161 -16.41 -0.67 1.53
CA ARG A 161 -16.30 -1.22 2.88
C ARG A 161 -14.95 -0.90 3.49
N ALA A 162 -13.85 -1.22 2.80
CA ALA A 162 -12.50 -0.98 3.32
C ALA A 162 -12.21 0.50 3.57
N CYS A 163 -12.67 1.40 2.69
CA CYS A 163 -12.60 2.85 2.92
C CYS A 163 -13.38 3.28 4.18
N GLY A 164 -14.58 2.72 4.38
CA GLY A 164 -15.40 2.98 5.57
C GLY A 164 -14.77 2.45 6.87
N GLU A 165 -14.19 1.27 6.82
CA GLU A 165 -13.47 0.65 7.95
C GLU A 165 -12.25 1.49 8.33
N PHE A 166 -11.43 1.90 7.36
CA PHE A 166 -10.27 2.74 7.65
C PHE A 166 -10.66 4.15 8.11
N LEU A 167 -11.71 4.76 7.54
CA LEU A 167 -12.28 6.03 8.01
C LEU A 167 -12.62 6.00 9.51
N ALA A 168 -13.15 4.89 9.99
CA ALA A 168 -13.52 4.72 11.40
C ALA A 168 -12.30 4.67 12.35
N THR A 169 -11.09 4.48 11.80
CA THR A 169 -9.83 4.49 12.58
C THR A 169 -9.20 5.88 12.70
N LEU A 170 -9.58 6.83 11.83
CA LEU A 170 -9.04 8.19 11.83
C LEU A 170 -9.60 9.01 13.00
N ARG A 171 -8.74 9.80 13.65
CA ARG A 171 -9.10 10.58 14.86
C ARG A 171 -9.65 11.97 14.57
#